data_AF-A0A4V2B014-F1
#
_entry.id   AF-A0A4V2B014-F1
#
_cell.length_a   1.000
_cell.length_b   1.000
_cell.length_c   1.000
_cell.angle_alpha   90.00
_cell.angle_beta   90.00
_cell.angle_gamma   90.00
#
_symmetry.space_group_name_H-M   'P 1'
#
loop_
_entity.id
_entity.type
_entity.pdbx_description
1 polymer ?
#
loop_
_entity_poly.entity_id
_entity_poly.type
_entity_poly.pdbx_seq_one_letter_code
_entity_poly.pdbx_strand_id
1 'polypeptide(L)'
;GNRIHLTELFASVANVDLDAKDWEITEKSQGVACPIVSEAGKDSILVHVGASDLAKTLSADKWRAVVEGLLSKTQSNIILVGGKDEAEIAERIANVSTERKPLNFVGRTTISEVFEIVRGARLVIGGDSAPVQMASMTNTRVLNLSFPMVSCWETGSRSTGSRILRMESEDTFSADEIVREAVSLVTGSSQFLPVLRVPERNVPYVESRPGPQSFEWSLMQALYMGAQFPEPQNEMFYLAAQRLQEVNFLALEQLKTLKKRPTDQTAASILDRVDEVMDTIVKLLPEAGILVRWFRVERSRLGPMPVAELVTATKLLHVRLGDIVSLYVPTGERNDDLGLDQI
;
A
#
# COMPACT_ATOMS: atom_id res chain seq x y z
N GLY A 1 -4.37 -16.93 16.59
CA GLY A 1 -4.55 -16.15 17.83
C GLY A 1 -6.01 -15.82 18.00
N ASN A 2 -6.43 -15.60 19.25
CA ASN A 2 -7.78 -15.16 19.57
C ASN A 2 -8.08 -13.82 18.86
N ARG A 3 -9.31 -13.68 18.35
CA ARG A 3 -9.78 -12.47 17.65
C ARG A 3 -10.90 -11.81 18.46
N ILE A 4 -10.62 -11.51 19.73
CA ILE A 4 -11.59 -10.91 20.66
C ILE A 4 -11.06 -9.56 21.15
N HIS A 5 -11.94 -8.56 21.21
CA HIS A 5 -11.58 -7.28 21.81
C HIS A 5 -11.47 -7.41 23.31
N LEU A 6 -10.57 -6.66 23.95
CA LEU A 6 -10.50 -6.66 25.41
C LEU A 6 -11.80 -6.14 26.04
N THR A 7 -12.43 -5.12 25.47
CA THR A 7 -13.72 -4.61 25.97
C THR A 7 -14.82 -5.68 25.92
N GLU A 8 -14.88 -6.46 24.84
CA GLU A 8 -15.85 -7.56 24.71
C GLU A 8 -15.54 -8.70 25.69
N LEU A 9 -14.25 -9.01 25.89
CA LEU A 9 -13.81 -9.99 26.88
C LEU A 9 -14.21 -9.56 28.29
N PHE A 10 -13.95 -8.32 28.68
CA PHE A 10 -14.32 -7.80 30.01
C PHE A 10 -15.84 -7.72 30.21
N ALA A 11 -16.59 -7.33 29.19
CA ALA A 11 -18.06 -7.34 29.23
C ALA A 11 -18.60 -8.75 29.44
N SER A 12 -18.05 -9.73 28.71
CA SER A 12 -18.38 -11.14 28.88
C SER A 12 -18.06 -11.66 30.29
N VAL A 13 -16.89 -11.30 30.85
CA VAL A 13 -16.52 -11.65 32.23
C VAL A 13 -17.46 -10.99 33.26
N ALA A 14 -17.86 -9.75 33.02
CA ALA A 14 -18.81 -9.02 33.85
C ALA A 14 -20.27 -9.46 33.66
N ASN A 15 -20.54 -10.35 32.69
CA ASN A 15 -21.87 -10.80 32.31
C ASN A 15 -22.80 -9.62 31.95
N VAL A 16 -22.28 -8.68 31.17
CA VAL A 16 -23.02 -7.54 30.62
C VAL A 16 -22.91 -7.52 29.10
N ASP A 17 -23.99 -7.09 28.44
CA ASP A 17 -24.01 -6.87 27.00
C ASP A 17 -23.63 -5.42 26.70
N LEU A 18 -22.80 -5.21 25.67
CA LEU A 18 -22.44 -3.87 25.20
C LEU A 18 -23.44 -3.37 24.16
N ASP A 19 -23.92 -2.14 24.32
CA ASP A 19 -24.65 -1.38 23.31
C ASP A 19 -23.66 -0.45 22.55
N ALA A 20 -23.99 -0.08 21.32
CA ALA A 20 -23.26 0.92 20.56
C ALA A 20 -23.10 2.25 21.34
N LYS A 21 -24.08 2.59 22.19
CA LYS A 21 -24.05 3.77 23.05
C LYS A 21 -23.00 3.72 24.15
N ASP A 22 -22.55 2.54 24.58
CA ASP A 22 -21.51 2.42 25.63
C ASP A 22 -20.15 2.92 25.16
N TRP A 23 -19.98 3.04 23.85
CA TRP A 23 -18.80 3.63 23.21
C TRP A 23 -18.95 5.14 22.99
N GLU A 24 -20.12 5.72 23.28
CA GLU A 24 -20.37 7.14 23.14
C GLU A 24 -20.10 7.87 24.44
N ILE A 25 -19.60 9.09 24.32
CA ILE A 25 -19.45 9.97 25.47
C ILE A 25 -20.78 10.69 25.69
N THR A 26 -21.39 10.40 26.84
CA THR A 26 -22.64 11.00 27.31
C THR A 26 -22.49 12.46 27.70
N GLU A 27 -21.31 12.87 28.20
CA GLU A 27 -20.99 14.27 28.45
C GLU A 27 -20.26 14.87 27.25
N LYS A 28 -20.94 15.73 26.48
CA LYS A 28 -20.21 16.74 25.71
C LYS A 28 -19.35 17.47 26.73
N SER A 29 -18.03 17.44 26.58
CA SER A 29 -17.11 18.38 27.18
C SER A 29 -17.66 19.78 26.88
N GLN A 30 -18.50 20.29 27.77
CA GLN A 30 -19.17 21.56 27.58
C GLN A 30 -18.08 22.63 27.67
N GLY A 31 -17.62 23.11 26.51
CA GLY A 31 -16.94 24.39 26.42
C GLY A 31 -15.51 24.44 26.92
N VAL A 32 -14.72 23.37 26.84
CA VAL A 32 -13.27 23.57 26.78
C VAL A 32 -12.98 24.15 25.40
N ALA A 33 -12.96 25.49 25.31
CA ALA A 33 -12.40 26.15 24.15
C ALA A 33 -10.95 25.68 24.04
N CYS A 34 -10.70 24.72 23.16
CA CYS A 34 -9.37 24.21 22.90
C CYS A 34 -8.73 25.11 21.85
N PRO A 35 -7.79 26.00 22.22
CA PRO A 35 -7.18 26.93 21.27
C PRO A 35 -6.52 26.19 20.09
N ILE A 36 -6.06 24.96 20.37
CA ILE A 36 -5.48 24.04 19.40
C ILE A 36 -6.48 23.62 18.33
N VAL A 37 -7.74 23.34 18.70
CA VAL A 37 -8.78 22.98 17.73
C VAL A 37 -9.15 24.17 16.85
N SER A 38 -9.14 25.39 17.39
CA SER A 38 -9.32 26.61 16.59
C SER A 38 -8.16 26.88 15.64
N GLU A 39 -6.92 26.57 16.05
CA GLU A 39 -5.72 26.76 15.24
C GLU A 39 -5.60 25.67 14.15
N ALA A 40 -5.94 24.43 14.48
CA ALA A 40 -5.90 23.31 13.54
C ALA A 40 -7.04 23.31 12.52
N GLY A 41 -8.19 23.91 12.85
CA GLY A 41 -9.35 23.94 11.98
C GLY A 41 -10.03 22.57 11.79
N LYS A 42 -11.19 22.59 11.10
CA LYS A 42 -12.06 21.41 10.90
C LYS A 42 -11.52 20.36 9.93
N ASP A 43 -10.46 20.67 9.19
CA ASP A 43 -9.83 19.76 8.22
C ASP A 43 -8.40 19.43 8.66
N SER A 44 -8.29 18.67 9.74
CA SER A 44 -7.00 18.30 10.32
C SER A 44 -6.79 16.78 10.34
N ILE A 45 -5.53 16.38 10.21
CA ILE A 45 -5.06 15.01 10.39
C ILE A 45 -4.17 15.01 11.63
N LEU A 46 -4.57 14.21 12.62
CA LEU A 46 -3.81 14.02 13.84
C LEU A 46 -2.79 12.90 13.65
N VAL A 47 -1.53 13.16 14.00
CA VAL A 47 -0.45 12.17 13.99
C VAL A 47 0.07 12.03 15.42
N HIS A 48 -0.06 10.84 15.99
CA HIS A 48 0.58 10.48 17.25
C HIS A 48 1.95 9.87 16.97
N VAL A 49 3.00 10.60 17.33
CA VAL A 49 4.39 10.22 16.99
C VAL A 49 5.02 9.26 17.99
N GLY A 50 4.50 9.24 19.22
CA GLY A 50 5.05 8.48 20.33
C GLY A 50 4.59 7.02 20.41
N ALA A 51 5.36 6.23 21.15
CA ALA A 51 4.98 4.92 21.64
C ALA A 51 5.74 4.61 22.94
N SER A 52 5.16 3.78 23.81
CA SER A 52 5.82 3.32 25.05
C SER A 52 7.06 2.46 24.81
N ASP A 53 7.22 1.98 23.58
CA ASP A 53 8.36 1.22 23.08
C ASP A 53 8.63 1.70 21.64
N LEU A 54 9.89 2.04 21.33
CA LEU A 54 10.29 2.50 20.00
C LEU A 54 10.02 1.45 18.91
N ALA A 55 9.95 0.16 19.26
CA ALA A 55 9.58 -0.92 18.33
C ALA A 55 8.10 -0.88 17.88
N LYS A 56 7.27 0.02 18.46
CA LYS A 56 5.84 0.18 18.17
C LYS A 56 5.51 1.46 17.41
N THR A 57 6.52 2.18 16.91
CA THR A 57 6.35 3.40 16.13
C THR A 57 7.35 3.42 14.97
N LEU A 58 7.18 4.38 14.05
CA LEU A 58 8.14 4.61 12.97
C LEU A 58 9.33 5.41 13.49
N SER A 59 10.49 5.27 12.86
CA SER A 59 11.61 6.20 13.09
C SER A 59 11.22 7.65 12.77
N ALA A 60 11.92 8.60 13.40
CA ALA A 60 11.70 10.03 13.20
C ALA A 60 11.79 10.43 11.71
N ASP A 61 12.74 9.84 10.97
CA ASP A 61 12.95 10.16 9.55
C ASP A 61 11.81 9.63 8.68
N LYS A 62 11.25 8.47 9.04
CA LYS A 62 10.09 7.91 8.34
C LYS A 62 8.80 8.66 8.67
N TRP A 63 8.61 9.05 9.93
CA TRP A 63 7.51 9.96 10.30
C TRP A 63 7.61 11.30 9.57
N ARG A 64 8.82 11.88 9.47
CA ARG A 64 9.06 13.12 8.71
C ARG A 64 8.62 12.95 7.25
N ALA A 65 9.02 11.87 6.60
CA ALA A 65 8.63 11.58 5.21
C ALA A 65 7.10 11.40 5.06
N VAL A 66 6.44 10.74 6.03
CA VAL A 66 4.97 10.61 6.04
C VAL A 66 4.31 11.99 6.18
N VAL A 67 4.78 12.83 7.12
CA VAL A 67 4.25 14.18 7.34
C VAL A 67 4.47 15.07 6.12
N GLU A 68 5.65 15.02 5.50
CA GLU A 68 5.95 15.71 4.23
C GLU A 68 4.99 15.30 3.11
N GLY A 69 4.76 13.99 2.96
CA GLY A 69 3.83 13.45 1.97
C GLY A 69 2.39 13.88 2.21
N LEU A 70 1.92 13.87 3.47
CA LEU A 70 0.59 14.35 3.84
C LEU A 70 0.42 15.84 3.58
N LEU A 71 1.41 16.66 3.96
CA LEU A 71 1.43 18.09 3.67
C LEU A 71 1.46 18.38 2.18
N SER A 72 2.08 17.52 1.37
CA SER A 72 2.16 17.73 -0.09
C SER A 72 0.89 17.27 -0.81
N LYS A 73 0.26 16.17 -0.36
CA LYS A 73 -0.86 15.52 -1.06
C LYS A 73 -2.24 15.91 -0.51
N THR A 74 -2.32 16.66 0.59
CA THR A 74 -3.59 17.09 1.21
C THR A 74 -3.59 18.59 1.53
N GLN A 75 -4.78 19.20 1.62
CA GLN A 75 -4.93 20.56 2.13
C GLN A 75 -5.13 20.61 3.65
N SER A 76 -5.15 19.44 4.30
CA SER A 76 -5.41 19.33 5.73
C SER A 76 -4.23 19.81 6.56
N ASN A 77 -4.53 20.39 7.72
CA ASN A 77 -3.51 20.72 8.72
C ASN A 77 -3.02 19.43 9.40
N ILE A 78 -1.70 19.26 9.52
CA ILE A 78 -1.13 18.08 10.18
C ILE A 78 -0.76 18.46 11.61
N ILE A 79 -1.34 17.78 12.59
CA ILE A 79 -1.13 18.03 14.01
C ILE A 79 -0.27 16.90 14.58
N LEU A 80 0.83 17.23 15.25
CA LEU A 80 1.66 16.26 15.97
C LEU A 80 1.31 16.27 17.46
N VAL A 81 1.02 15.10 18.02
CA VAL A 81 0.78 14.90 19.45
C VAL A 81 1.60 13.74 20.00
N GLY A 82 1.89 13.82 21.29
CA GLY A 82 2.78 12.89 22.00
C GLY A 82 3.06 13.39 23.42
N GLY A 83 3.67 12.53 24.23
CA GLY A 83 4.20 12.85 25.55
C GLY A 83 5.38 13.81 25.52
N LYS A 84 5.74 14.34 26.69
CA LYS A 84 6.82 15.33 26.84
C LYS A 84 8.18 14.78 26.44
N ASP A 85 8.41 13.48 26.66
CA ASP A 85 9.68 12.82 26.38
C ASP A 85 9.92 12.61 24.87
N GLU A 86 8.91 12.85 24.03
CA GLU A 86 8.99 12.72 22.57
C GLU A 86 9.27 14.05 21.87
N ALA A 87 9.51 15.13 22.62
CA ALA A 87 9.68 16.48 22.06
C ALA A 87 10.84 16.56 21.04
N GLU A 88 11.98 15.90 21.31
CA GLU A 88 13.12 15.90 20.39
C GLU A 88 12.81 15.20 19.07
N ILE A 89 12.11 14.06 19.13
CA ILE A 89 11.65 13.32 17.95
C ILE A 89 10.65 14.18 17.16
N ALA A 90 9.73 14.85 17.84
CA ALA A 90 8.74 15.71 17.22
C ALA A 90 9.37 16.89 16.48
N GLU A 91 10.41 17.52 17.04
CA GLU A 91 11.15 18.59 16.36
C GLU A 91 11.85 18.07 15.09
N ARG A 92 12.45 16.87 15.13
CA ARG A 92 13.01 16.24 13.93
C ARG A 92 11.95 15.98 12.85
N ILE A 93 10.77 15.53 13.26
CA ILE A 93 9.63 15.28 12.36
C ILE A 93 9.12 16.62 11.78
N ALA A 94 9.07 17.68 12.59
CA ALA A 94 8.59 18.99 12.18
C ALA A 94 9.56 19.72 11.23
N ASN A 95 10.83 19.31 11.18
CA ASN A 95 11.84 19.81 10.24
C ASN A 95 11.63 19.28 8.81
N VAL A 96 10.45 19.52 8.27
CA VAL A 96 10.04 19.15 6.92
C VAL A 96 10.58 20.12 5.87
N SER A 97 10.77 19.65 4.64
CA SER A 97 11.24 20.47 3.52
C SER A 97 10.11 21.21 2.78
N THR A 98 8.85 21.01 3.17
CA THR A 98 7.68 21.68 2.58
C THR A 98 7.50 23.11 3.08
N GLU A 99 6.81 23.96 2.30
CA GLU A 99 6.46 25.33 2.70
C GLU A 99 5.52 25.34 3.91
N ARG A 100 4.45 24.53 3.87
CA ARG A 100 3.59 24.29 5.03
C ARG A 100 4.32 23.43 6.05
N LYS A 101 4.13 23.75 7.33
CA LYS A 101 4.69 23.03 8.48
C LYS A 101 3.58 22.35 9.28
N PRO A 102 3.85 21.21 9.91
CA PRO A 102 2.91 20.62 10.85
C PRO A 102 2.81 21.48 12.13
N LEU A 103 1.66 21.42 12.80
CA LEU A 103 1.44 22.03 14.11
C LEU A 103 1.94 21.08 15.20
N ASN A 104 3.06 21.41 15.85
CA ASN A 104 3.66 20.56 16.86
C ASN A 104 3.15 20.89 18.28
N PHE A 105 2.32 20.01 18.84
CA PHE A 105 1.82 20.10 20.22
C PHE A 105 2.31 18.99 21.14
N VAL A 106 3.37 18.27 20.74
CA VAL A 106 3.99 17.21 21.56
C VAL A 106 4.45 17.80 22.90
N GLY A 107 4.05 17.14 24.00
CA GLY A 107 4.34 17.60 25.37
C GLY A 107 3.62 18.89 25.79
N ARG A 108 2.71 19.42 24.97
CA ARG A 108 1.99 20.70 25.20
C ARG A 108 0.48 20.54 25.29
N THR A 109 -0.01 19.31 25.38
CA THR A 109 -1.44 18.99 25.46
C THR A 109 -1.75 18.20 26.72
N THR A 110 -2.93 18.45 27.26
CA THR A 110 -3.59 17.61 28.26
C THR A 110 -4.39 16.50 27.56
N ILE A 111 -4.73 15.44 28.30
CA ILE A 111 -5.58 14.34 27.80
C ILE A 111 -6.90 14.87 27.23
N SER A 112 -7.53 15.83 27.92
CA SER A 112 -8.79 16.45 27.47
C SER A 112 -8.63 17.22 26.16
N GLU A 113 -7.51 17.91 25.96
CA GLU A 113 -7.23 18.62 24.70
C GLU A 113 -6.96 17.64 23.55
N VAL A 114 -6.17 16.58 23.79
CA VAL A 114 -5.98 15.50 22.79
C VAL A 114 -7.32 14.91 22.38
N PHE A 115 -8.22 14.71 23.34
CA PHE A 115 -9.56 14.20 23.06
C PHE A 115 -10.36 15.12 22.12
N GLU A 116 -10.35 16.44 22.37
CA GLU A 116 -11.02 17.41 21.50
C GLU A 116 -10.38 17.51 20.11
N ILE A 117 -9.05 17.37 20.02
CA ILE A 117 -8.34 17.28 18.75
C ILE A 117 -8.78 16.04 17.97
N VAL A 118 -8.82 14.87 18.63
CA VAL A 118 -9.30 13.62 18.02
C VAL A 118 -10.75 13.77 17.53
N ARG A 119 -11.63 14.39 18.33
CA ARG A 119 -13.04 14.64 17.97
C ARG A 119 -13.18 15.54 16.74
N GLY A 120 -12.31 16.54 16.60
CA GLY A 120 -12.31 17.49 15.48
C GLY A 120 -11.54 17.02 14.24
N ALA A 121 -10.67 16.02 14.38
CA ALA A 121 -9.83 15.52 13.30
C ALA A 121 -10.63 14.72 12.27
N ARG A 122 -10.17 14.75 11.02
CA ARG A 122 -10.72 13.97 9.91
C ARG A 122 -10.13 12.57 9.84
N LEU A 123 -8.90 12.42 10.34
CA LEU A 123 -8.15 11.17 10.43
C LEU A 123 -7.18 11.25 11.61
N VAL A 124 -7.04 10.16 12.36
CA VAL A 124 -5.95 9.92 13.32
C VAL A 124 -5.00 8.88 12.74
N ILE A 125 -3.70 9.12 12.80
CA ILE A 125 -2.65 8.20 12.38
C ILE A 125 -1.72 7.96 13.57
N GLY A 126 -1.39 6.69 13.83
CA GLY A 126 -0.49 6.32 14.91
C GLY A 126 -0.40 4.81 15.07
N GLY A 127 0.51 4.37 15.93
CA GLY A 127 0.50 2.98 16.42
C GLY A 127 -0.60 2.75 17.47
N ASP A 128 -0.56 1.59 18.14
CA ASP A 128 -1.46 1.36 19.27
C ASP A 128 -1.15 2.31 20.43
N SER A 129 -2.02 3.30 20.59
CA SER A 129 -1.78 4.48 21.41
C SER A 129 -3.09 5.09 21.90
N ALA A 130 -3.01 5.93 22.93
CA ALA A 130 -4.19 6.56 23.52
C ALA A 130 -5.06 7.32 22.48
N PRO A 131 -4.51 8.12 21.55
CA PRO A 131 -5.34 8.81 20.54
C PRO A 131 -6.08 7.84 19.60
N VAL A 132 -5.47 6.70 19.24
CA VAL A 132 -6.11 5.65 18.44
C VAL A 132 -7.31 5.04 19.17
N GLN A 133 -7.19 4.83 20.49
CA GLN A 133 -8.28 4.31 21.32
C GLN A 133 -9.38 5.36 21.52
N MET A 134 -9.02 6.62 21.78
CA MET A 134 -9.95 7.76 21.89
C MET A 134 -10.82 7.92 20.64
N ALA A 135 -10.25 7.68 19.47
CA ALA A 135 -10.97 7.79 18.21
C ALA A 135 -12.22 6.88 18.16
N SER A 136 -12.20 5.73 18.83
CA SER A 136 -13.37 4.82 18.93
C SER A 136 -14.56 5.49 19.63
N MET A 137 -14.26 6.38 20.60
CA MET A 137 -15.26 7.11 21.37
C MET A 137 -15.85 8.28 20.57
N THR A 138 -15.05 8.93 19.74
CA THR A 138 -15.48 10.05 18.87
C THR A 138 -15.98 9.59 17.51
N ASN A 139 -15.84 8.30 17.19
CA ASN A 139 -16.01 7.71 15.86
C ASN A 139 -15.14 8.42 14.79
N THR A 140 -13.97 8.92 15.18
CA THR A 140 -13.00 9.50 14.24
C THR A 140 -12.26 8.38 13.52
N ARG A 141 -12.10 8.50 12.19
CA ARG A 141 -11.39 7.49 11.39
C ARG A 141 -9.93 7.38 11.81
N VAL A 142 -9.39 6.16 11.77
CA VAL A 142 -8.02 5.86 12.15
C VAL A 142 -7.30 5.11 11.03
N LEU A 143 -6.05 5.50 10.77
CA LEU A 143 -5.05 4.65 10.14
C LEU A 143 -4.08 4.15 11.21
N ASN A 144 -4.27 2.90 11.64
CA ASN A 144 -3.47 2.30 12.71
C ASN A 144 -2.26 1.56 12.12
N LEU A 145 -1.06 1.92 12.56
CA LEU A 145 0.19 1.23 12.25
C LEU A 145 0.44 0.15 13.33
N SER A 146 -0.14 -1.03 13.14
CA SER A 146 -0.12 -2.09 14.16
C SER A 146 1.11 -2.97 14.04
N PHE A 147 2.04 -2.83 14.99
CA PHE A 147 3.26 -3.64 15.10
C PHE A 147 3.03 -4.97 15.86
N PRO A 148 3.89 -6.00 15.71
CA PRO A 148 3.62 -7.36 16.19
C PRO A 148 3.52 -7.51 17.71
N MET A 149 4.09 -6.56 18.46
CA MET A 149 4.05 -6.50 19.93
C MET A 149 2.66 -6.18 20.49
N VAL A 150 1.71 -5.87 19.62
CA VAL A 150 0.32 -5.57 19.96
C VAL A 150 -0.61 -6.29 19.01
N SER A 151 -1.61 -6.99 19.56
CA SER A 151 -2.69 -7.55 18.76
C SER A 151 -3.73 -6.48 18.47
N CYS A 152 -3.81 -6.02 17.22
CA CYS A 152 -4.89 -5.12 16.81
C CYS A 152 -6.30 -5.68 17.07
N TRP A 153 -6.45 -7.02 17.15
CA TRP A 153 -7.73 -7.64 17.50
C TRP A 153 -8.18 -7.32 18.93
N GLU A 154 -7.22 -7.05 19.83
CA GLU A 154 -7.44 -6.82 21.25
C GLU A 154 -7.64 -5.34 21.58
N THR A 155 -6.84 -4.45 20.96
CA THR A 155 -6.75 -3.03 21.34
C THR A 155 -7.00 -2.03 20.21
N GLY A 156 -7.26 -2.49 18.99
CA GLY A 156 -7.39 -1.57 17.86
C GLY A 156 -8.64 -0.68 17.95
N SER A 157 -8.61 0.46 17.23
CA SER A 157 -9.75 1.36 17.10
C SER A 157 -11.00 0.72 16.48
N ARG A 158 -12.15 0.97 17.09
CA ARG A 158 -13.47 0.52 16.64
C ARG A 158 -14.26 1.58 15.85
N SER A 159 -13.61 2.63 15.37
CA SER A 159 -14.27 3.67 14.57
C SER A 159 -14.60 3.21 13.16
N THR A 160 -15.74 3.65 12.64
CA THR A 160 -16.22 3.25 11.31
C THR A 160 -15.25 3.66 10.21
N GLY A 161 -14.91 2.72 9.33
CA GLY A 161 -14.06 2.96 8.17
C GLY A 161 -12.57 3.10 8.48
N SER A 162 -12.16 2.95 9.75
CA SER A 162 -10.75 2.83 10.12
C SER A 162 -10.09 1.66 9.42
N ARG A 163 -8.79 1.81 9.14
CA ARG A 163 -7.95 0.78 8.53
C ARG A 163 -6.73 0.53 9.41
N ILE A 164 -6.32 -0.74 9.49
CA ILE A 164 -5.11 -1.16 10.17
C ILE A 164 -4.13 -1.67 9.13
N LEU A 165 -2.94 -1.08 9.12
CA LEU A 165 -1.75 -1.59 8.46
C LEU A 165 -1.01 -2.48 9.45
N ARG A 166 -0.89 -3.76 9.13
CA ARG A 166 -0.09 -4.70 9.93
C ARG A 166 1.38 -4.50 9.57
N MET A 167 2.13 -3.94 10.51
CA MET A 167 3.57 -3.74 10.41
C MET A 167 4.27 -4.98 10.97
N GLU A 168 5.20 -5.58 10.24
CA GLU A 168 6.14 -6.58 10.77
C GLU A 168 7.37 -5.88 11.37
N SER A 169 7.79 -4.80 10.74
CA SER A 169 8.83 -3.86 11.17
C SER A 169 8.49 -2.47 10.64
N GLU A 170 9.30 -1.45 10.93
CA GLU A 170 9.06 -0.15 10.30
C GLU A 170 9.14 -0.24 8.78
N ASP A 171 9.94 -1.13 8.21
CA ASP A 171 10.21 -1.26 6.77
C ASP A 171 9.10 -1.95 5.96
N THR A 172 8.05 -2.50 6.61
CA THR A 172 6.99 -3.25 5.90
C THR A 172 6.30 -2.44 4.79
N PHE A 173 6.10 -1.13 5.01
CA PHE A 173 5.55 -0.22 4.02
C PHE A 173 6.41 1.04 3.92
N SER A 174 6.63 1.55 2.72
CA SER A 174 7.29 2.83 2.51
C SER A 174 6.44 4.00 3.04
N ALA A 175 7.07 5.15 3.26
CA ALA A 175 6.35 6.36 3.65
C ALA A 175 5.28 6.76 2.61
N ASP A 176 5.60 6.64 1.32
CA ASP A 176 4.67 6.96 0.23
C ASP A 176 3.44 6.04 0.20
N GLU A 177 3.60 4.76 0.52
CA GLU A 177 2.49 3.81 0.65
C GLU A 177 1.58 4.16 1.82
N ILE A 178 2.15 4.47 2.98
CA ILE A 178 1.40 4.92 4.17
C ILE A 178 0.63 6.21 3.86
N VAL A 179 1.29 7.17 3.20
CA VAL A 179 0.67 8.44 2.79
C VAL A 179 -0.47 8.18 1.80
N ARG A 180 -0.26 7.34 0.78
CA ARG A 180 -1.29 7.01 -0.20
C ARG A 180 -2.51 6.39 0.46
N GLU A 181 -2.30 5.48 1.40
CA GLU A 181 -3.38 4.86 2.16
C GLU A 181 -4.12 5.89 3.05
N ALA A 182 -3.39 6.78 3.74
CA ALA A 182 -3.97 7.86 4.53
C ALA A 182 -4.81 8.82 3.68
N VAL A 183 -4.30 9.24 2.52
CA VAL A 183 -5.02 10.10 1.57
C VAL A 183 -6.31 9.40 1.12
N SER A 184 -6.24 8.10 0.79
CA SER A 184 -7.42 7.34 0.37
C SER A 184 -8.51 7.28 1.44
N LEU A 185 -8.13 7.22 2.72
CA LEU A 185 -9.07 7.29 3.86
C LEU A 185 -9.75 8.66 3.97
N VAL A 186 -8.98 9.73 3.74
CA VAL A 186 -9.48 11.12 3.80
C VAL A 186 -10.42 11.41 2.63
N THR A 187 -10.11 10.90 1.44
CA THR A 187 -10.91 11.10 0.22
C THR A 187 -12.07 10.11 0.07
N GLY A 188 -12.08 9.02 0.84
CA GLY A 188 -13.09 7.95 0.72
C GLY A 188 -12.86 7.03 -0.47
N SER A 189 -11.65 7.01 -1.03
CA SER A 189 -11.25 6.11 -2.13
C SER A 189 -11.03 4.68 -1.62
N SER A 190 -11.03 3.71 -2.55
CA SER A 190 -10.69 2.31 -2.26
C SER A 190 -9.31 2.19 -1.60
N GLN A 191 -9.15 1.20 -0.71
CA GLN A 191 -7.85 0.88 -0.12
C GLN A 191 -6.84 0.46 -1.20
N PHE A 192 -5.57 0.79 -0.99
CA PHE A 192 -4.47 0.41 -1.87
C PHE A 192 -3.67 -0.74 -1.28
N LEU A 193 -3.55 -0.79 0.06
CA LEU A 193 -2.79 -1.80 0.77
C LEU A 193 -3.69 -2.91 1.34
N PRO A 194 -3.15 -4.10 1.64
CA PRO A 194 -3.85 -5.12 2.40
C PRO A 194 -4.05 -4.64 3.84
N VAL A 195 -5.29 -4.25 4.16
CA VAL A 195 -5.66 -3.65 5.44
C VAL A 195 -6.71 -4.48 6.17
N LEU A 196 -6.72 -4.42 7.49
CA LEU A 196 -7.92 -4.78 8.24
C LEU A 196 -8.83 -3.55 8.30
N ARG A 197 -10.12 -3.70 8.01
CA ARG A 197 -11.09 -2.59 8.00
C ARG A 197 -12.11 -2.77 9.11
N VAL A 198 -12.50 -1.66 9.74
CA VAL A 198 -13.71 -1.59 10.58
C VAL A 198 -14.90 -1.27 9.66
N PRO A 199 -15.79 -2.22 9.37
CA PRO A 199 -16.87 -1.99 8.42
C PRO A 199 -17.88 -0.98 8.96
N GLU A 200 -18.21 -1.11 10.23
CA GLU A 200 -19.17 -0.32 10.98
C GLU A 200 -18.64 -0.14 12.41
N ARG A 201 -19.07 0.93 13.08
CA ARG A 201 -18.62 1.25 14.43
C ARG A 201 -18.83 0.06 15.37
N ASN A 202 -17.84 -0.23 16.20
CA ASN A 202 -17.87 -1.31 17.20
C ASN A 202 -17.95 -2.73 16.65
N VAL A 203 -17.97 -2.93 15.33
CA VAL A 203 -17.89 -4.25 14.71
C VAL A 203 -16.43 -4.72 14.63
N PRO A 204 -16.15 -6.02 14.82
CA PRO A 204 -14.81 -6.57 14.65
C PRO A 204 -14.22 -6.28 13.27
N TYR A 205 -12.89 -6.27 13.19
CA TYR A 205 -12.22 -6.08 11.92
C TYR A 205 -12.52 -7.19 10.93
N VAL A 206 -12.69 -6.79 9.67
CA VAL A 206 -12.70 -7.72 8.54
C VAL A 206 -11.42 -7.54 7.74
N GLU A 207 -10.82 -8.65 7.33
CA GLU A 207 -9.67 -8.60 6.45
C GLU A 207 -10.13 -8.08 5.09
N SER A 208 -9.67 -6.88 4.74
CA SER A 208 -9.97 -6.24 3.48
C SER A 208 -8.75 -6.40 2.58
N ARG A 209 -8.86 -7.32 1.62
CA ARG A 209 -7.93 -7.32 0.49
C ARG A 209 -8.12 -6.01 -0.28
N PRO A 210 -7.09 -5.44 -0.94
CA PRO A 210 -7.29 -4.32 -1.85
C PRO A 210 -8.53 -4.59 -2.70
N GLY A 211 -9.40 -3.57 -2.82
CA GLY A 211 -10.81 -3.73 -3.18
C GLY A 211 -11.04 -4.55 -4.47
N PRO A 212 -12.29 -4.94 -4.77
CA PRO A 212 -12.58 -5.67 -5.98
C PRO A 212 -12.06 -4.89 -7.20
N GLN A 213 -11.10 -5.50 -7.91
CA GLN A 213 -10.40 -5.04 -9.11
C GLN A 213 -9.29 -3.99 -8.95
N SER A 214 -8.25 -4.26 -8.14
CA SER A 214 -6.94 -3.65 -8.45
C SER A 214 -6.50 -4.08 -9.86
N PHE A 215 -5.80 -3.20 -10.58
CA PHE A 215 -5.28 -3.49 -11.93
C PHE A 215 -4.44 -4.79 -11.92
N GLU A 216 -3.60 -4.95 -10.90
CA GLU A 216 -2.74 -6.12 -10.68
C GLU A 216 -3.55 -7.41 -10.53
N TRP A 217 -4.59 -7.39 -9.72
CA TRP A 217 -5.46 -8.54 -9.52
C TRP A 217 -6.22 -8.90 -10.79
N SER A 218 -6.78 -7.90 -11.47
CA SER A 218 -7.51 -8.09 -12.73
C SER A 218 -6.58 -8.63 -13.82
N LEU A 219 -5.33 -8.17 -13.85
CA LEU A 219 -4.30 -8.68 -14.75
C LEU A 219 -3.91 -10.12 -14.42
N MET A 220 -3.78 -10.48 -13.14
CA MET A 220 -3.56 -11.87 -12.73
C MET A 220 -4.74 -12.77 -13.14
N GLN A 221 -5.98 -12.32 -12.99
CA GLN A 221 -7.15 -13.06 -13.43
C GLN A 221 -7.16 -13.23 -14.96
N ALA A 222 -6.75 -12.22 -15.73
CA ALA A 222 -6.63 -12.34 -17.18
C ALA A 222 -5.57 -13.38 -17.57
N LEU A 223 -4.37 -13.30 -16.97
CA LEU A 223 -3.23 -14.18 -17.27
C LEU A 223 -3.46 -15.64 -16.91
N TYR A 224 -4.10 -15.91 -15.77
CA TYR A 224 -4.22 -17.27 -15.22
C TYR A 224 -5.63 -17.87 -15.33
N MET A 225 -6.67 -17.04 -15.46
CA MET A 225 -8.07 -17.48 -15.36
C MET A 225 -8.89 -17.13 -16.61
N GLY A 226 -8.29 -16.54 -17.64
CA GLY A 226 -8.97 -16.20 -18.89
C GLY A 226 -9.97 -15.05 -18.76
N ALA A 227 -9.81 -14.18 -17.75
CA ALA A 227 -10.60 -12.96 -17.64
C ALA A 227 -10.19 -11.92 -18.70
N GLN A 228 -10.97 -10.84 -18.82
CA GLN A 228 -10.63 -9.72 -19.70
C GLN A 228 -9.40 -8.96 -19.17
N PHE A 229 -8.48 -8.59 -20.08
CA PHE A 229 -7.31 -7.77 -19.73
C PHE A 229 -7.76 -6.35 -19.30
N PRO A 230 -7.31 -5.88 -18.12
CA PRO A 230 -7.71 -4.57 -17.60
C PRO A 230 -6.94 -3.44 -18.28
N GLU A 231 -7.49 -2.22 -18.26
CA GLU A 231 -6.78 -1.00 -18.67
C GLU A 231 -5.81 -0.52 -17.56
N PRO A 232 -4.56 -0.19 -17.89
CA PRO A 232 -3.60 0.35 -16.93
C PRO A 232 -4.02 1.73 -16.39
N GLN A 233 -3.83 1.94 -15.08
CA GLN A 233 -4.17 3.21 -14.41
C GLN A 233 -3.02 4.23 -14.43
N ASN A 234 -1.82 3.88 -14.91
CA ASN A 234 -0.68 4.79 -15.03
C ASN A 234 0.02 4.64 -16.39
N GLU A 235 0.73 5.69 -16.81
CA GLU A 235 1.50 5.70 -18.06
C GLU A 235 2.78 4.85 -17.98
N MET A 236 3.34 4.66 -16.78
CA MET A 236 4.55 3.87 -16.57
C MET A 236 4.38 2.40 -16.98
N PHE A 237 3.17 1.84 -16.87
CA PHE A 237 2.89 0.47 -17.31
C PHE A 237 2.96 0.34 -18.84
N TYR A 238 2.47 1.33 -19.59
CA TYR A 238 2.60 1.36 -21.05
C TYR A 238 4.07 1.44 -21.47
N LEU A 239 4.85 2.29 -20.79
CA LEU A 239 6.30 2.35 -21.02
C LEU A 239 7.00 1.03 -20.68
N ALA A 240 6.61 0.38 -19.59
CA ALA A 240 7.15 -0.91 -19.19
C ALA A 240 6.80 -2.01 -20.22
N ALA A 241 5.57 -2.00 -20.73
CA ALA A 241 5.12 -2.88 -21.81
C ALA A 241 5.93 -2.65 -23.10
N GLN A 242 6.15 -1.40 -23.52
CA GLN A 242 7.00 -1.10 -24.68
C GLN A 242 8.42 -1.68 -24.52
N ARG A 243 9.06 -1.47 -23.36
CA ARG A 243 10.40 -2.01 -23.09
C ARG A 243 10.44 -3.53 -23.06
N LEU A 244 9.42 -4.17 -22.49
CA LEU A 244 9.29 -5.62 -22.55
C LEU A 244 9.09 -6.13 -23.98
N GLN A 245 8.37 -5.39 -24.83
CA GLN A 245 8.15 -5.77 -26.22
C GLN A 245 9.46 -5.74 -27.02
N GLU A 246 10.28 -4.69 -26.86
CA GLU A 246 11.60 -4.57 -27.50
C GLU A 246 12.52 -5.75 -27.13
N VAL A 247 12.58 -6.08 -25.83
CA VAL A 247 13.40 -7.17 -25.32
C VAL A 247 12.89 -8.53 -25.79
N ASN A 248 11.56 -8.71 -25.82
CA ASN A 248 10.93 -9.94 -26.30
C ASN A 248 11.18 -10.15 -27.80
N PHE A 249 11.18 -9.08 -28.60
CA PHE A 249 11.54 -9.15 -30.02
C PHE A 249 12.98 -9.64 -30.22
N LEU A 250 13.92 -9.11 -29.45
CA LEU A 250 15.32 -9.57 -29.49
C LEU A 250 15.42 -11.07 -29.18
N ALA A 251 14.70 -11.56 -28.16
CA ALA A 251 14.69 -12.99 -27.82
C ALA A 251 14.13 -13.86 -28.96
N LEU A 252 13.04 -13.42 -29.61
CA LEU A 252 12.46 -14.13 -30.74
C LEU A 252 13.44 -14.25 -31.92
N GLU A 253 14.21 -13.21 -32.21
CA GLU A 253 15.25 -13.25 -33.26
C GLU A 253 16.38 -14.23 -32.92
N GLN A 254 16.83 -14.27 -31.65
CA GLN A 254 17.85 -15.23 -31.24
C GLN A 254 17.34 -16.68 -31.28
N LEU A 255 16.07 -16.92 -30.89
CA LEU A 255 15.45 -18.24 -30.96
C LEU A 255 15.27 -18.71 -32.42
N LYS A 256 14.97 -17.80 -33.35
CA LYS A 256 14.99 -18.10 -34.80
C LYS A 256 16.38 -18.52 -35.26
N THR A 257 17.43 -17.84 -34.77
CA THR A 257 18.82 -18.18 -35.07
C THR A 257 19.19 -19.55 -34.52
N LEU A 258 18.88 -19.85 -33.26
CA LEU A 258 19.14 -21.15 -32.63
C LEU A 258 18.38 -22.30 -33.29
N LYS A 259 17.17 -22.05 -33.81
CA LYS A 259 16.44 -23.06 -34.60
C LYS A 259 17.19 -23.44 -35.88
N LYS A 260 17.90 -22.50 -36.53
CA LYS A 260 18.71 -22.75 -37.73
C LYS A 260 20.12 -23.24 -37.40
N ARG A 261 20.69 -22.77 -36.29
CA ARG A 261 22.07 -23.05 -35.83
C ARG A 261 22.05 -23.38 -34.32
N PRO A 262 21.75 -24.63 -33.95
CA PRO A 262 21.57 -25.00 -32.54
C PRO A 262 22.81 -24.82 -31.64
N THR A 263 24.00 -24.74 -32.24
CA THR A 263 25.28 -24.59 -31.52
C THR A 263 25.79 -23.14 -31.50
N ASP A 264 24.97 -22.16 -31.85
CA ASP A 264 25.35 -20.74 -31.88
C ASP A 264 25.46 -20.17 -30.45
N GLN A 265 26.69 -20.06 -29.95
CA GLN A 265 26.98 -19.57 -28.60
C GLN A 265 26.66 -18.07 -28.43
N THR A 266 26.72 -17.30 -29.51
CA THR A 266 26.41 -15.87 -29.46
C THR A 266 24.90 -15.69 -29.25
N ALA A 267 24.07 -16.41 -30.01
CA ALA A 267 22.62 -16.36 -29.84
C ALA A 267 22.19 -16.83 -28.43
N ALA A 268 22.83 -17.86 -27.89
CA ALA A 268 22.58 -18.34 -26.53
C ALA A 268 22.92 -17.28 -25.46
N SER A 269 24.10 -16.67 -25.53
CA SER A 269 24.52 -15.64 -24.55
C SER A 269 23.70 -14.35 -24.61
N ILE A 270 23.17 -14.00 -25.80
CA ILE A 270 22.22 -12.88 -25.92
C ILE A 270 20.90 -13.23 -25.21
N LEU A 271 20.41 -14.46 -25.28
CA LEU A 271 19.21 -14.89 -24.55
C LEU A 271 19.39 -14.81 -23.03
N ASP A 272 20.56 -15.20 -22.52
CA ASP A 272 20.86 -15.05 -21.08
C ASP A 272 20.78 -13.57 -20.65
N ARG A 273 21.30 -12.66 -21.49
CA ARG A 273 21.21 -11.20 -21.24
C ARG A 273 19.79 -10.65 -21.34
N VAL A 274 18.92 -11.25 -22.14
CA VAL A 274 17.50 -10.84 -22.20
C VAL A 274 16.85 -11.00 -20.82
N ASP A 275 17.16 -12.06 -20.09
CA ASP A 275 16.65 -12.24 -18.72
C ASP A 275 17.16 -11.16 -17.76
N GLU A 276 18.44 -10.78 -17.85
CA GLU A 276 19.04 -9.71 -17.05
C GLU A 276 18.40 -8.34 -17.34
N VAL A 277 18.08 -8.07 -18.61
CA VAL A 277 17.40 -6.84 -19.01
C VAL A 277 15.96 -6.84 -18.51
N MET A 278 15.24 -7.96 -18.58
CA MET A 278 13.91 -8.09 -17.97
C MET A 278 13.94 -7.81 -16.46
N ASP A 279 14.96 -8.30 -15.74
CA ASP A 279 15.14 -7.97 -14.31
C ASP A 279 15.41 -6.49 -14.08
N THR A 280 16.20 -5.87 -14.94
CA THR A 280 16.49 -4.43 -14.86
C THR A 280 15.23 -3.60 -15.12
N ILE A 281 14.41 -3.98 -16.10
CA ILE A 281 13.10 -3.37 -16.36
C ILE A 281 12.22 -3.47 -15.12
N VAL A 282 12.10 -4.64 -14.50
CA VAL A 282 11.25 -4.81 -13.30
C VAL A 282 11.77 -4.01 -12.10
N LYS A 283 13.10 -3.84 -11.96
CA LYS A 283 13.68 -3.00 -10.90
C LYS A 283 13.36 -1.52 -11.07
N LEU A 284 13.36 -1.04 -12.31
CA LEU A 284 13.09 0.38 -12.62
C LEU A 284 11.59 0.66 -12.74
N LEU A 285 10.81 -0.32 -13.21
CA LEU A 285 9.38 -0.29 -13.49
C LEU A 285 8.70 -1.50 -12.83
N PRO A 286 8.45 -1.45 -11.52
CA PRO A 286 7.89 -2.57 -10.76
C PRO A 286 6.55 -3.08 -11.30
N GLU A 287 5.80 -2.25 -12.02
CA GLU A 287 4.47 -2.55 -12.56
C GLU A 287 4.50 -3.66 -13.62
N ALA A 288 5.60 -3.79 -14.38
CA ALA A 288 5.81 -4.90 -15.32
C ALA A 288 6.04 -6.26 -14.64
N GLY A 289 6.28 -6.28 -13.32
CA GLY A 289 6.67 -7.47 -12.59
C GLY A 289 5.67 -8.63 -12.71
N ILE A 290 4.38 -8.36 -12.90
CA ILE A 290 3.35 -9.41 -13.05
C ILE A 290 3.54 -10.19 -14.35
N LEU A 291 3.80 -9.50 -15.45
CA LEU A 291 4.03 -10.10 -16.77
C LEU A 291 5.31 -10.96 -16.77
N VAL A 292 6.41 -10.42 -16.22
CA VAL A 292 7.68 -11.14 -16.15
C VAL A 292 7.59 -12.36 -15.23
N ARG A 293 6.90 -12.24 -14.08
CA ARG A 293 6.67 -13.39 -13.20
C ARG A 293 5.83 -14.48 -13.88
N TRP A 294 4.76 -14.11 -14.58
CA TRP A 294 3.95 -15.06 -15.35
C TRP A 294 4.80 -15.78 -16.40
N PHE A 295 5.60 -15.05 -17.19
CA PHE A 295 6.48 -15.63 -18.20
C PHE A 295 7.46 -16.63 -17.59
N ARG A 296 8.07 -16.31 -16.44
CA ARG A 296 8.99 -17.21 -15.73
C ARG A 296 8.30 -18.47 -15.21
N VAL A 297 7.08 -18.34 -14.69
CA VAL A 297 6.28 -19.49 -14.24
C VAL A 297 5.92 -20.40 -15.41
N GLU A 298 5.53 -19.84 -16.55
CA GLU A 298 5.24 -20.64 -17.74
C GLU A 298 6.52 -21.28 -18.32
N ARG A 299 7.65 -20.58 -18.27
CA ARG A 299 8.94 -21.12 -18.71
C ARG A 299 9.40 -22.30 -17.87
N SER A 300 9.22 -22.24 -16.54
CA SER A 300 9.59 -23.35 -15.65
C SER A 300 8.73 -24.59 -15.86
N ARG A 301 7.49 -24.43 -16.37
CA ARG A 301 6.59 -25.54 -16.73
C ARG A 301 7.02 -26.30 -17.98
N LEU A 302 7.91 -25.76 -18.81
CA LEU A 302 8.39 -26.46 -20.02
C LEU A 302 9.14 -27.76 -19.69
N GLY A 303 9.75 -27.86 -18.50
CA GLY A 303 10.45 -29.08 -18.07
C GLY A 303 11.68 -29.45 -18.93
N PRO A 304 12.36 -30.56 -18.62
CA PRO A 304 13.49 -31.03 -19.44
C PRO A 304 12.99 -31.70 -20.72
N MET A 305 13.44 -31.22 -21.88
CA MET A 305 13.14 -31.79 -23.19
C MET A 305 14.35 -31.63 -24.14
N PRO A 306 14.38 -32.33 -25.30
CA PRO A 306 15.44 -32.17 -26.28
C PRO A 306 15.62 -30.70 -26.70
N VAL A 307 16.87 -30.28 -26.95
CA VAL A 307 17.22 -28.87 -27.22
C VAL A 307 16.38 -28.26 -28.36
N ALA A 308 16.12 -29.01 -29.43
CA ALA A 308 15.32 -28.53 -30.56
C ALA A 308 13.85 -28.29 -30.19
N GLU A 309 13.28 -29.15 -29.34
CA GLU A 309 11.92 -29.00 -28.82
C GLU A 309 11.86 -27.84 -27.83
N LEU A 310 12.88 -27.71 -26.96
CA LEU A 310 12.99 -26.62 -25.99
C LEU A 310 13.05 -25.25 -26.67
N VAL A 311 13.87 -25.09 -27.72
CA VAL A 311 13.95 -23.85 -28.50
C VAL A 311 12.58 -23.52 -29.13
N THR A 312 11.87 -24.53 -29.63
CA THR A 312 10.55 -24.34 -30.24
C THR A 312 9.50 -23.94 -29.20
N ALA A 313 9.45 -24.63 -28.06
CA ALA A 313 8.54 -24.34 -26.97
C ALA A 313 8.81 -22.96 -26.33
N THR A 314 10.09 -22.61 -26.15
CA THR A 314 10.52 -21.31 -25.63
C THR A 314 10.13 -20.18 -26.60
N LYS A 315 10.28 -20.41 -27.91
CA LYS A 315 9.81 -19.46 -28.93
C LYS A 315 8.30 -19.24 -28.84
N LEU A 316 7.50 -20.30 -28.71
CA LEU A 316 6.05 -20.16 -28.55
C LEU A 316 5.68 -19.37 -27.30
N LEU A 317 6.41 -19.56 -26.20
CA LEU A 317 6.18 -18.80 -24.98
C LEU A 317 6.50 -17.30 -25.16
N HIS A 318 7.59 -16.96 -25.84
CA HIS A 318 7.90 -15.56 -26.19
C HIS A 318 6.87 -14.94 -27.14
N VAL A 319 6.29 -15.71 -28.06
CA VAL A 319 5.17 -15.23 -28.89
C VAL A 319 3.99 -14.86 -28.00
N ARG A 320 3.59 -15.74 -27.07
CA ARG A 320 2.48 -15.45 -26.14
C ARG A 320 2.75 -14.23 -25.26
N LEU A 321 3.99 -14.06 -24.78
CA LEU A 321 4.38 -12.85 -24.05
C LEU A 321 4.22 -11.60 -24.94
N GLY A 322 4.65 -11.68 -26.20
CA GLY A 322 4.51 -10.60 -27.17
C GLY A 322 3.05 -10.22 -27.40
N ASP A 323 2.16 -11.20 -27.57
CA ASP A 323 0.73 -10.97 -27.75
C ASP A 323 0.12 -10.23 -26.55
N ILE A 324 0.42 -10.68 -25.33
CA ILE A 324 -0.07 -10.05 -24.09
C ILE A 324 0.46 -8.62 -23.96
N VAL A 325 1.76 -8.42 -24.16
CA VAL A 325 2.40 -7.11 -24.04
C VAL A 325 1.87 -6.14 -25.09
N SER A 326 1.57 -6.61 -26.30
CA SER A 326 1.06 -5.78 -27.40
C SER A 326 -0.30 -5.14 -27.12
N LEU A 327 -1.09 -5.69 -26.19
CA LEU A 327 -2.35 -5.09 -25.72
C LEU A 327 -2.12 -3.74 -25.03
N TYR A 328 -0.88 -3.48 -24.61
CA TYR A 328 -0.48 -2.34 -23.80
C TYR A 328 0.58 -1.47 -24.48
N VAL A 329 0.78 -1.64 -25.80
CA VAL A 329 1.69 -0.79 -26.58
C VAL A 329 0.86 0.09 -27.52
N PRO A 330 0.97 1.43 -27.43
CA PRO A 330 0.23 2.35 -28.29
C PRO A 330 0.48 2.07 -29.77
N THR A 331 -0.58 2.07 -30.57
CA THR A 331 -0.60 1.76 -32.01
C THR A 331 0.22 2.68 -32.91
N GLY A 332 0.84 3.76 -32.38
CA GLY A 332 1.73 4.66 -33.14
C GLY A 332 3.13 4.11 -33.42
N GLU A 333 3.51 3.01 -32.76
CA GLU A 333 4.77 2.28 -32.95
C GLU A 333 4.53 0.80 -33.24
N ARG A 334 3.38 0.44 -33.80
CA ARG A 334 3.27 -0.86 -34.46
C ARG A 334 4.19 -0.81 -35.68
N ASN A 335 5.31 -1.50 -35.62
CA ASN A 335 6.01 -1.94 -36.82
C ASN A 335 5.08 -2.90 -37.59
N ASP A 336 4.12 -2.33 -38.33
CA ASP A 336 3.20 -3.03 -39.22
C ASP A 336 3.92 -3.64 -40.45
N ASP A 337 5.26 -3.59 -40.50
CA ASP A 337 6.09 -4.12 -41.59
C ASP A 337 6.62 -5.55 -41.37
N LEU A 338 6.24 -6.24 -40.29
CA LEU A 338 6.71 -7.61 -40.03
C LEU A 338 5.57 -8.61 -40.16
N GLY A 339 5.26 -8.95 -41.42
CA GLY A 339 4.24 -9.90 -41.84
C GLY A 339 4.10 -11.12 -40.91
N LEU A 340 3.01 -11.11 -40.14
CA LEU A 340 2.51 -12.25 -39.36
C LEU A 340 1.55 -13.14 -40.17
N ASP A 341 1.38 -12.87 -41.47
CA ASP A 341 0.45 -13.60 -42.34
C ASP A 341 1.00 -14.91 -42.92
N GLN A 342 2.12 -15.45 -42.42
CA GLN A 342 2.55 -16.80 -42.77
C GLN A 342 3.08 -17.58 -41.56
N ILE A 343 2.14 -18.20 -40.83
CA ILE A 343 2.38 -19.41 -40.04
C ILE A 343 1.35 -20.46 -40.46
#